data_AF-A0A1V5WUC4-F1
#
_entry.id   AF-A0A1V5WUC4-F1
#
_cell.length_a   1.000
_cell.length_b   1.000
_cell.length_c   1.000
_cell.angle_alpha   90.00
_cell.angle_beta   90.00
_cell.angle_gamma   90.00
#
_symmetry.space_group_name_H-M   'P 1'
#
loop_
_entity.id
_entity.type
_entity.pdbx_description
1 polymer ?
#
loop_
_entity_poly.entity_id
_entity_poly.type
_entity_poly.pdbx_seq_one_letter_code
_entity_poly.pdbx_strand_id
1 'polypeptide(L)'
;MSYNGTVITASGGGGGGAYGGLYNGNPGGSGGGAGYTGSYGVANGNPISQGNDGGPYSAFYSGGGGGGAGGAGLGGTGSLDTAVGGIGGSGLSSSITGSSLSYAGGGGGCGQGYSGTATAGGGAGSAGRFSPSYPGIDGTGGGGGGGRDYAGGKGGAGVVVIRYSMP
;
A
#
# COMPACT_ATOMS: atom_id res chain seq x y z
N MET A 1 -1.05 39.31 -13.84
CA MET A 1 -1.26 38.45 -12.64
C MET A 1 -0.79 37.06 -13.01
N SER A 2 0.42 36.68 -12.61
CA SER A 2 0.96 35.35 -12.91
C SER A 2 0.54 34.39 -11.79
N TYR A 3 -0.25 33.39 -12.13
CA TYR A 3 -0.55 32.30 -11.22
C TYR A 3 0.65 31.35 -11.25
N ASN A 4 1.58 31.52 -10.30
CA ASN A 4 2.63 30.53 -10.05
C ASN A 4 1.94 29.32 -9.40
N GLY A 5 1.46 28.40 -10.24
CA GLY A 5 0.64 27.27 -9.85
C GLY A 5 1.33 26.42 -8.77
N THR A 6 0.67 26.28 -7.63
CA THR A 6 1.03 25.31 -6.61
C THR A 6 0.99 23.91 -7.23
N VAL A 7 2.12 23.20 -7.25
CA VAL A 7 2.13 21.78 -7.60
C VAL A 7 1.40 21.01 -6.49
N ILE A 8 0.24 20.41 -6.82
CA ILE A 8 -0.45 19.49 -5.92
C ILE A 8 0.13 18.09 -6.12
N THR A 9 0.96 17.64 -5.18
CA THR A 9 1.48 16.27 -5.20
C THR A 9 0.50 15.32 -4.50
N ALA A 10 -0.16 14.45 -5.26
CA ALA A 10 -1.02 13.40 -4.71
C ALA A 10 -0.22 12.09 -4.58
N SER A 11 0.36 11.80 -3.41
CA SER A 11 1.02 10.53 -3.13
C SER A 11 0.07 9.59 -2.39
N GLY A 12 -0.14 8.38 -2.92
CA GLY A 12 -0.99 7.35 -2.33
C GLY A 12 -0.23 6.03 -2.15
N GLY A 13 -0.68 5.21 -1.20
CA GLY A 13 -0.07 3.92 -0.90
C GLY A 13 -0.52 2.80 -1.85
N GLY A 14 0.45 1.96 -2.22
CA GLY A 14 0.36 0.68 -2.91
C GLY A 14 -0.54 -0.34 -2.22
N GLY A 15 -1.39 -1.03 -2.99
CA GLY A 15 -2.12 -2.20 -2.49
C GLY A 15 -1.20 -3.41 -2.24
N GLY A 16 -1.54 -4.28 -1.29
CA GLY A 16 -0.80 -5.54 -1.04
C GLY A 16 -1.01 -6.58 -2.14
N GLY A 17 -0.03 -7.48 -2.30
CA GLY A 17 -0.05 -8.57 -3.28
C GLY A 17 -0.93 -9.75 -2.87
N ALA A 18 -1.49 -10.42 -3.88
CA ALA A 18 -2.44 -11.54 -3.77
C ALA A 18 -1.84 -12.87 -4.26
N TYR A 19 -2.34 -14.05 -3.85
CA TYR A 19 -1.69 -15.33 -4.15
C TYR A 19 -1.98 -15.92 -5.55
N GLY A 20 -2.74 -15.29 -6.45
CA GLY A 20 -2.97 -15.92 -7.77
C GLY A 20 -3.48 -14.99 -8.87
N GLY A 21 -2.96 -15.19 -10.09
CA GLY A 21 -3.17 -14.36 -11.29
C GLY A 21 -4.59 -14.25 -11.86
N LEU A 22 -5.62 -14.63 -11.10
CA LEU A 22 -7.02 -14.25 -11.34
C LEU A 22 -7.49 -13.09 -10.45
N TYR A 23 -6.80 -12.85 -9.33
CA TYR A 23 -7.11 -11.81 -8.35
C TYR A 23 -5.86 -10.96 -8.13
N ASN A 24 -5.66 -9.93 -8.95
CA ASN A 24 -4.58 -8.98 -8.71
C ASN A 24 -4.85 -8.19 -7.42
N GLY A 25 -3.79 -7.71 -6.76
CA GLY A 25 -3.92 -6.67 -5.73
C GLY A 25 -4.71 -5.50 -6.31
N ASN A 26 -5.70 -5.00 -5.58
CA ASN A 26 -6.53 -3.90 -6.07
C ASN A 26 -5.67 -2.64 -6.28
N PRO A 27 -5.99 -1.80 -7.29
CA PRO A 27 -5.31 -0.55 -7.50
C PRO A 27 -5.43 0.34 -6.26
N GLY A 28 -4.30 0.70 -5.69
CA GLY A 28 -4.14 1.72 -4.67
C GLY A 28 -2.73 2.27 -4.87
N GLY A 29 -2.59 3.57 -5.13
CA GLY A 29 -1.31 4.22 -5.39
C GLY A 29 -0.47 3.57 -6.51
N SER A 30 0.78 4.02 -6.66
CA SER A 30 1.84 3.21 -7.27
C SER A 30 2.45 2.28 -6.21
N GLY A 31 3.08 1.19 -6.64
CA GLY A 31 3.78 0.30 -5.72
C GLY A 31 2.99 -0.91 -5.22
N GLY A 32 2.07 -1.48 -6.01
CA GLY A 32 1.34 -2.68 -5.59
C GLY A 32 2.29 -3.85 -5.24
N GLY A 33 2.05 -4.59 -4.17
CA GLY A 33 2.85 -5.77 -3.81
C GLY A 33 2.71 -6.89 -4.85
N ALA A 34 3.77 -7.67 -5.06
CA ALA A 34 3.73 -8.82 -5.96
C ALA A 34 2.84 -9.94 -5.40
N GLY A 35 2.08 -10.56 -6.30
CA GLY A 35 1.41 -11.83 -6.03
C GLY A 35 2.24 -13.07 -6.36
N TYR A 36 1.71 -14.26 -6.07
CA TYR A 36 2.33 -15.52 -6.54
C TYR A 36 2.47 -15.47 -8.06
N THR A 37 3.69 -15.70 -8.54
CA THR A 37 4.12 -15.60 -9.96
C THR A 37 3.87 -14.25 -10.65
N GLY A 38 3.41 -13.23 -9.92
CA GLY A 38 3.15 -11.89 -10.43
C GLY A 38 4.32 -10.93 -10.23
N SER A 39 4.43 -9.92 -11.10
CA SER A 39 5.34 -8.79 -10.87
C SER A 39 4.76 -7.84 -9.81
N TYR A 40 5.62 -7.26 -8.97
CA TYR A 40 5.21 -6.15 -8.10
C TYR A 40 5.09 -4.87 -8.94
N GLY A 41 4.24 -3.95 -8.48
CA GLY A 41 4.17 -2.60 -9.01
C GLY A 41 5.46 -1.86 -8.73
N VAL A 42 6.11 -1.41 -9.81
CA VAL A 42 7.27 -0.52 -9.78
C VAL A 42 6.76 0.92 -9.94
N ALA A 43 7.29 1.86 -9.16
CA ALA A 43 7.04 3.28 -9.36
C ALA A 43 7.56 3.68 -10.75
N ASN A 44 6.73 4.27 -11.61
CA ASN A 44 7.06 4.47 -13.03
C ASN A 44 8.00 5.66 -13.32
N GLY A 45 8.85 6.04 -12.36
CA GLY A 45 9.91 7.03 -12.54
C GLY A 45 9.46 8.49 -12.68
N ASN A 46 8.16 8.78 -12.64
CA ASN A 46 7.68 10.16 -12.61
C ASN A 46 7.65 10.68 -11.16
N PRO A 47 8.47 11.70 -10.79
CA PRO A 47 8.70 12.09 -9.39
C PRO A 47 7.52 12.76 -8.69
N ILE A 48 6.43 13.03 -9.42
CA ILE A 48 5.25 13.72 -8.91
C ILE A 48 4.11 12.69 -8.88
N SER A 49 3.60 12.44 -7.67
CA SER A 49 2.33 11.73 -7.40
C SER A 49 2.34 10.21 -7.25
N GLN A 50 3.47 9.56 -6.93
CA GLN A 50 3.45 8.10 -6.78
C GLN A 50 4.25 7.60 -5.55
N GLY A 51 3.67 6.68 -4.77
CA GLY A 51 4.35 5.91 -3.72
C GLY A 51 5.47 5.01 -4.24
N ASN A 52 6.26 4.48 -3.32
CA ASN A 52 7.44 3.64 -3.60
C ASN A 52 7.06 2.25 -4.12
N ASP A 53 8.04 1.48 -4.59
CA ASP A 53 7.84 0.11 -5.08
C ASP A 53 7.15 -0.81 -4.06
N GLY A 54 6.36 -1.75 -4.57
CA GLY A 54 5.83 -2.84 -3.78
C GLY A 54 6.91 -3.89 -3.45
N GLY A 55 6.60 -4.73 -2.47
CA GLY A 55 7.44 -5.85 -2.09
C GLY A 55 7.39 -6.99 -3.12
N PRO A 56 8.52 -7.67 -3.38
CA PRO A 56 8.58 -8.77 -4.32
C PRO A 56 7.94 -10.05 -3.76
N TYR A 57 7.60 -10.96 -4.67
CA TYR A 57 7.29 -12.34 -4.29
C TYR A 57 8.55 -13.01 -3.73
N SER A 58 8.42 -13.69 -2.61
CA SER A 58 9.54 -14.32 -1.91
C SER A 58 9.21 -15.67 -1.28
N ALA A 59 7.93 -15.98 -1.06
CA ALA A 59 7.50 -17.23 -0.43
C ALA A 59 6.17 -17.75 -0.99
N PHE A 60 6.08 -19.08 -1.16
CA PHE A 60 4.82 -19.75 -1.54
C PHE A 60 3.70 -19.39 -0.58
N TYR A 61 2.50 -19.16 -1.13
CA TYR A 61 1.32 -18.75 -0.36
C TYR A 61 1.42 -17.40 0.35
N SER A 62 2.35 -16.54 -0.06
CA SER A 62 2.45 -15.15 0.39
C SER A 62 2.47 -14.17 -0.78
N GLY A 63 1.98 -12.96 -0.53
CA GLY A 63 2.15 -11.79 -1.40
C GLY A 63 3.03 -10.75 -0.72
N GLY A 64 3.71 -9.92 -1.51
CA GLY A 64 4.45 -8.76 -1.01
C GLY A 64 3.51 -7.66 -0.48
N GLY A 65 4.00 -6.80 0.41
CA GLY A 65 3.28 -5.59 0.82
C GLY A 65 3.32 -4.54 -0.28
N GLY A 66 2.34 -3.64 -0.31
CA GLY A 66 2.39 -2.48 -1.20
C GLY A 66 3.34 -1.41 -0.67
N GLY A 67 3.92 -0.59 -1.54
CA GLY A 67 4.77 0.53 -1.15
C GLY A 67 3.96 1.70 -0.59
N GLY A 68 4.52 2.45 0.34
CA GLY A 68 3.93 3.70 0.82
C GLY A 68 4.65 4.91 0.22
N ALA A 69 4.19 6.12 0.53
CA ALA A 69 4.83 7.36 0.09
C ALA A 69 6.21 7.59 0.72
N GLY A 70 6.47 7.01 1.89
CA GLY A 70 7.73 7.14 2.64
C GLY A 70 8.69 5.95 2.52
N GLY A 71 8.27 4.83 1.94
CA GLY A 71 9.15 3.67 1.74
C GLY A 71 8.52 2.53 0.96
N ALA A 72 9.36 1.66 0.41
CA ALA A 72 8.94 0.48 -0.35
C ALA A 72 8.28 -0.59 0.55
N GLY A 73 7.42 -1.41 -0.04
CA GLY A 73 6.86 -2.60 0.60
C GLY A 73 7.89 -3.73 0.70
N LEU A 74 7.69 -4.64 1.64
CA LEU A 74 8.55 -5.82 1.82
C LEU A 74 7.93 -7.07 1.21
N GLY A 75 8.77 -8.02 0.82
CA GLY A 75 8.31 -9.34 0.41
C GLY A 75 7.72 -10.16 1.56
N GLY A 76 6.86 -11.12 1.23
CA GLY A 76 6.38 -12.11 2.19
C GLY A 76 7.48 -13.09 2.62
N THR A 77 7.31 -13.77 3.75
CA THR A 77 8.32 -14.68 4.29
C THR A 77 7.71 -16.02 4.67
N GLY A 78 8.55 -16.99 5.05
CA GLY A 78 8.12 -18.32 5.47
C GLY A 78 7.84 -19.29 4.32
N SER A 79 7.22 -20.42 4.61
CA SER A 79 6.87 -21.44 3.61
C SER A 79 5.64 -22.23 4.02
N LEU A 80 4.87 -22.69 3.03
CA LEU A 80 3.68 -23.51 3.23
C LEU A 80 2.72 -22.87 4.26
N ASP A 81 2.40 -23.59 5.34
CA ASP A 81 1.44 -23.20 6.36
C ASP A 81 1.92 -22.06 7.27
N THR A 82 3.21 -21.72 7.21
CA THR A 82 3.81 -20.63 8.01
C THR A 82 4.00 -19.34 7.21
N ALA A 83 3.55 -19.29 5.96
CA ALA A 83 3.80 -18.15 5.10
C ALA A 83 3.16 -16.86 5.66
N VAL A 84 3.96 -15.82 5.74
CA VAL A 84 3.61 -14.48 6.25
C VAL A 84 3.54 -13.52 5.06
N GLY A 85 2.48 -12.73 4.99
CA GLY A 85 2.39 -11.67 3.98
C GLY A 85 3.42 -10.55 4.20
N GLY A 86 3.82 -9.91 3.13
CA GLY A 86 4.78 -8.82 3.17
C GLY A 86 4.25 -7.57 3.88
N ILE A 87 5.14 -6.83 4.52
CA ILE A 87 4.80 -5.59 5.23
C ILE A 87 4.62 -4.44 4.24
N GLY A 88 3.58 -3.64 4.40
CA GLY A 88 3.34 -2.43 3.62
C GLY A 88 4.38 -1.33 3.91
N GLY A 89 4.84 -0.64 2.88
CA GLY A 89 5.83 0.42 2.99
C GLY A 89 5.34 1.63 3.76
N SER A 90 6.25 2.37 4.39
CA SER A 90 5.91 3.49 5.28
C SER A 90 5.16 4.62 4.58
N GLY A 91 4.25 5.27 5.31
CA GLY A 91 3.63 6.53 4.87
C GLY A 91 4.52 7.75 5.13
N LEU A 92 4.01 8.94 4.77
CA LEU A 92 4.62 10.23 5.11
C LEU A 92 3.90 10.83 6.32
N SER A 93 4.63 11.57 7.15
CA SER A 93 4.06 12.30 8.29
C SER A 93 3.88 13.77 7.93
N SER A 94 2.73 14.35 8.29
CA SER A 94 2.49 15.80 8.23
C SER A 94 1.98 16.28 9.58
N SER A 95 2.58 17.36 10.09
CA SER A 95 2.11 18.07 11.28
C SER A 95 1.78 19.50 10.88
N ILE A 96 0.48 19.78 10.80
CA ILE A 96 -0.03 21.10 10.42
C ILE A 96 -0.48 21.89 11.66
N THR A 97 -0.92 21.20 12.72
CA THR A 97 -1.48 21.82 13.94
C THR A 97 -0.81 21.34 15.24
N GLY A 98 0.37 20.73 15.16
CA GLY A 98 1.10 20.20 16.33
C GLY A 98 0.85 18.72 16.63
N SER A 99 -0.18 18.12 16.03
CA SER A 99 -0.36 16.66 15.99
C SER A 99 0.09 16.12 14.62
N SER A 100 1.01 15.17 14.63
CA SER A 100 1.46 14.48 13.41
C SER A 100 0.45 13.43 12.96
N LEU A 101 -0.01 13.50 11.72
CA LEU A 101 -0.77 12.43 11.07
C LEU A 101 0.09 11.80 9.97
N SER A 102 0.16 10.48 9.99
CA SER A 102 0.82 9.71 8.93
C SER A 102 -0.20 9.27 7.89
N TYR A 103 0.13 9.47 6.61
CA TYR A 103 -0.74 9.22 5.46
C TYR A 103 0.03 8.48 4.36
N ALA A 104 -0.71 7.89 3.42
CA ALA A 104 -0.22 7.22 2.23
C ALA A 104 0.72 6.04 2.54
N GLY A 105 0.45 5.27 3.59
CA GLY A 105 1.15 4.00 3.83
C GLY A 105 0.64 2.87 2.94
N GLY A 106 1.50 1.89 2.72
CA GLY A 106 1.21 0.70 1.92
C GLY A 106 0.34 -0.32 2.64
N GLY A 107 -0.43 -1.09 1.87
CA GLY A 107 -1.20 -2.23 2.36
C GLY A 107 -0.33 -3.46 2.61
N GLY A 108 -0.72 -4.31 3.56
CA GLY A 108 -0.02 -5.58 3.83
C GLY A 108 -0.35 -6.66 2.80
N GLY A 109 0.59 -7.53 2.46
CA GLY A 109 0.38 -8.67 1.57
C GLY A 109 -0.40 -9.82 2.24
N CYS A 110 -0.98 -10.73 1.46
CA CYS A 110 -1.62 -11.93 2.03
C CYS A 110 -0.58 -12.96 2.50
N GLY A 111 -0.95 -13.86 3.43
CA GLY A 111 -0.16 -15.04 3.78
C GLY A 111 -1.02 -16.23 4.19
N GLN A 112 -0.51 -17.46 4.05
CA GLN A 112 -1.23 -18.68 4.44
C GLN A 112 -1.35 -18.84 5.96
N GLY A 113 -0.28 -18.53 6.70
CA GLY A 113 -0.26 -18.61 8.16
C GLY A 113 -0.63 -17.27 8.79
N TYR A 114 -0.03 -16.18 8.29
CA TYR A 114 -0.16 -14.86 8.89
C TYR A 114 -0.31 -13.77 7.82
N SER A 115 -1.11 -12.76 8.12
CA SER A 115 -1.27 -11.60 7.27
C SER A 115 -0.04 -10.68 7.31
N GLY A 116 0.23 -10.00 6.20
CA GLY A 116 1.14 -8.88 6.18
C GLY A 116 0.53 -7.67 6.89
N THR A 117 1.38 -6.94 7.61
CA THR A 117 0.97 -5.73 8.32
C THR A 117 0.97 -4.54 7.36
N ALA A 118 0.02 -3.63 7.57
CA ALA A 118 -0.05 -2.36 6.85
C ALA A 118 0.52 -1.23 7.70
N THR A 119 0.76 -0.07 7.07
CA THR A 119 1.22 1.12 7.78
C THR A 119 0.41 2.35 7.39
N ALA A 120 0.42 3.39 8.26
CA ALA A 120 -0.08 4.74 7.98
C ALA A 120 -1.40 4.81 7.18
N GLY A 121 -2.42 4.07 7.67
CA GLY A 121 -3.75 4.03 7.07
C GLY A 121 -3.95 2.98 5.97
N GLY A 122 -2.94 2.17 5.65
CA GLY A 122 -3.10 1.01 4.77
C GLY A 122 -3.94 -0.10 5.41
N GLY A 123 -4.55 -0.94 4.57
CA GLY A 123 -5.28 -2.13 4.97
C GLY A 123 -4.36 -3.35 5.13
N ALA A 124 -4.54 -4.11 6.21
CA ALA A 124 -3.80 -5.35 6.44
C ALA A 124 -4.16 -6.42 5.38
N GLY A 125 -3.22 -7.33 5.12
CA GLY A 125 -3.51 -8.48 4.26
C GLY A 125 -4.40 -9.53 4.93
N SER A 126 -4.82 -10.53 4.17
CA SER A 126 -5.56 -11.69 4.69
C SER A 126 -4.62 -12.80 5.17
N ALA A 127 -4.98 -13.50 6.26
CA ALA A 127 -4.32 -14.73 6.71
C ALA A 127 -5.17 -15.96 6.34
N GLY A 128 -4.57 -16.98 5.72
CA GLY A 128 -5.26 -18.21 5.34
C GLY A 128 -6.02 -18.14 4.01
N ARG A 129 -6.66 -19.25 3.65
CA ARG A 129 -7.54 -19.31 2.48
C ARG A 129 -8.88 -18.70 2.81
N PHE A 130 -9.48 -18.02 1.84
CA PHE A 130 -10.81 -17.43 1.96
C PHE A 130 -11.00 -16.40 3.09
N SER A 131 -9.91 -15.82 3.60
CA SER A 131 -10.03 -14.72 4.54
C SER A 131 -10.21 -13.39 3.79
N PRO A 132 -11.08 -12.50 4.27
CA PRO A 132 -11.24 -11.18 3.68
C PRO A 132 -9.96 -10.36 3.87
N SER A 133 -9.60 -9.58 2.85
CA SER A 133 -8.59 -8.53 2.95
C SER A 133 -9.21 -7.23 3.46
N TYR A 134 -8.40 -6.35 4.05
CA TYR A 134 -8.88 -5.12 4.65
C TYR A 134 -8.66 -3.92 3.71
N PRO A 135 -9.64 -3.01 3.56
CA PRO A 135 -9.44 -1.77 2.82
C PRO A 135 -8.49 -0.82 3.56
N GLY A 136 -7.91 0.13 2.82
CA GLY A 136 -7.24 1.28 3.41
C GLY A 136 -8.25 2.22 4.08
N ILE A 137 -7.77 3.04 5.01
CA ILE A 137 -8.57 3.99 5.77
C ILE A 137 -8.80 5.25 4.93
N ASP A 138 -10.07 5.61 4.73
CA ASP A 138 -10.42 6.85 4.05
C ASP A 138 -9.89 8.09 4.78
N GLY A 139 -9.47 9.07 4.00
CA GLY A 139 -8.82 10.29 4.49
C GLY A 139 -7.31 10.16 4.68
N THR A 140 -6.73 8.96 4.51
CA THR A 140 -5.29 8.74 4.66
C THR A 140 -4.57 8.49 3.34
N GLY A 141 -5.26 8.19 2.24
CA GLY A 141 -4.61 7.81 0.98
C GLY A 141 -3.84 6.49 1.05
N GLY A 142 -4.07 5.66 2.08
CA GLY A 142 -3.38 4.38 2.28
C GLY A 142 -3.84 3.28 1.30
N GLY A 143 -2.94 2.35 1.00
CA GLY A 143 -3.21 1.21 0.11
C GLY A 143 -4.04 0.11 0.77
N GLY A 144 -4.85 -0.63 0.00
CA GLY A 144 -5.62 -1.76 0.52
C GLY A 144 -4.77 -3.02 0.70
N GLY A 145 -5.19 -3.94 1.57
CA GLY A 145 -4.44 -5.17 1.83
C GLY A 145 -4.61 -6.25 0.76
N GLY A 146 -3.67 -7.18 0.68
CA GLY A 146 -3.72 -8.33 -0.22
C GLY A 146 -4.73 -9.38 0.23
N GLY A 147 -5.56 -9.87 -0.69
CA GLY A 147 -6.43 -11.02 -0.50
C GLY A 147 -5.79 -12.25 -1.13
N ARG A 148 -5.78 -13.39 -0.43
CA ARG A 148 -5.11 -14.58 -0.95
C ARG A 148 -5.84 -15.19 -2.15
N ASP A 149 -7.10 -15.56 -1.93
CA ASP A 149 -7.99 -16.21 -2.91
C ASP A 149 -9.16 -15.29 -3.31
N TYR A 150 -9.09 -14.02 -2.92
CA TYR A 150 -10.08 -12.98 -3.19
C TYR A 150 -9.39 -11.72 -3.67
N ALA A 151 -10.16 -10.79 -4.25
CA ALA A 151 -9.69 -9.46 -4.53
C ALA A 151 -9.17 -8.79 -3.24
N GLY A 152 -8.11 -7.99 -3.37
CA GLY A 152 -7.57 -7.23 -2.24
C GLY A 152 -8.54 -6.17 -1.69
N GLY A 153 -8.15 -5.50 -0.63
CA GLY A 153 -8.85 -4.31 -0.13
C GLY A 153 -8.71 -3.16 -1.13
N LYS A 154 -9.70 -2.27 -1.19
CA LYS A 154 -9.56 -1.01 -1.93
C LYS A 154 -8.63 -0.07 -1.16
N GLY A 155 -7.90 0.80 -1.87
CA GLY A 155 -7.20 1.92 -1.24
C GLY A 155 -8.19 2.92 -0.65
N GLY A 156 -7.78 3.61 0.41
CA GLY A 156 -8.55 4.70 1.02
C GLY A 156 -8.39 6.01 0.25
N ALA A 157 -9.40 6.87 0.30
CA ALA A 157 -9.32 8.21 -0.26
C ALA A 157 -8.21 9.04 0.42
N GLY A 158 -7.48 9.86 -0.35
CA GLY A 158 -6.51 10.83 0.17
C GLY A 158 -7.15 12.18 0.54
N VAL A 159 -6.40 13.03 1.24
CA VAL A 159 -6.78 14.42 1.54
C VAL A 159 -5.76 15.39 0.96
N VAL A 160 -6.23 16.57 0.54
CA VAL A 160 -5.37 17.68 0.11
C VAL A 160 -5.33 18.72 1.21
N VAL A 161 -4.13 19.10 1.63
CA VAL A 161 -3.93 20.18 2.61
C VAL A 161 -3.38 21.40 1.90
N ILE A 162 -4.10 22.53 2.00
CA ILE A 162 -3.68 23.81 1.44
C ILE A 162 -3.42 24.77 2.60
N ARG A 163 -2.21 25.36 2.62
CA ARG A 163 -1.85 26.41 3.58
C ARG A 163 -1.78 27.74 2.83
N TYR A 164 -2.54 28.72 3.31
CA TYR A 164 -2.48 30.09 2.80
C TYR A 164 -1.60 30.94 3.72
N SER A 165 -0.70 31.73 3.14
CA SER A 165 -0.05 32.84 3.85
C SER A 165 -1.05 33.99 3.96
N MET A 166 -1.21 34.51 5.18
CA MET A 166 -1.96 35.74 5.41
C MET A 166 -1.07 36.94 5.03
N PRO A 167 -1.64 38.01 4.44
CA PRO A 167 -0.89 39.23 4.12
C PRO A 167 -0.33 39.95 5.35
#